data_AF-A0A5B8LGE4-F1
#
_entry.id   AF-A0A5B8LGE4-F1
#
_cell.length_a   1.000
_cell.length_b   1.000
_cell.length_c   1.000
_cell.angle_alpha   90.00
_cell.angle_beta   90.00
_cell.angle_gamma   90.00
#
_symmetry.space_group_name_H-M   'P 1'
#
loop_
_entity.id
_entity.type
_entity.pdbx_description
1 polymer ?
#
loop_
_entity_poly.entity_id
_entity_poly.type
_entity_poly.pdbx_seq_one_letter_code
_entity_poly.pdbx_strand_id
1 'polypeptide(L)'
;MQPFSVPPTNGHADWSNPGTSRAINVTTDRAAVEALCAKHETTISAIEALPRGAGTRVVMMNGDDAAIMRRAFGKAVIEGKVERVHWASAR
;
A
#
# COMPACT_ATOMS: atom_id res chain seq x y z
N MET A 1 -17.58 -33.02 11.53
CA MET A 1 -17.07 -31.63 11.48
C MET A 1 -16.07 -31.57 10.35
N GLN A 2 -16.43 -30.96 9.22
CA GLN A 2 -15.49 -30.85 8.10
C GLN A 2 -14.39 -29.85 8.45
N PRO A 3 -13.10 -30.16 8.20
CA PRO A 3 -12.06 -29.16 8.35
C PRO A 3 -12.28 -28.08 7.30
N PHE A 4 -12.38 -26.83 7.74
CA PHE A 4 -12.38 -25.66 6.86
C PHE A 4 -11.06 -25.68 6.08
N SER A 5 -11.14 -26.09 4.81
CA SER A 5 -10.02 -25.98 3.88
C SER A 5 -9.87 -24.50 3.55
N VAL A 6 -8.96 -23.84 4.26
CA VAL A 6 -8.48 -22.51 3.88
C VAL A 6 -7.95 -22.61 2.45
N PRO A 7 -8.45 -21.82 1.48
CA PRO A 7 -7.80 -21.74 0.19
C PRO A 7 -6.36 -21.27 0.40
N PRO A 8 -5.39 -21.70 -0.42
CA PRO A 8 -4.02 -21.24 -0.32
C PRO A 8 -3.98 -19.75 -0.67
N THR A 9 -4.23 -18.88 0.30
CA THR A 9 -3.85 -17.48 0.19
C THR A 9 -2.34 -17.45 0.26
N ASN A 10 -1.71 -17.05 -0.84
CA ASN A 10 -0.31 -16.67 -1.01
C ASN A 10 0.59 -17.05 0.15
N GLY A 11 1.37 -18.11 -0.06
CA GLY A 11 2.32 -18.60 0.91
C GLY A 11 3.14 -17.48 1.55
N HIS A 12 3.21 -17.52 2.87
CA HIS A 12 4.47 -17.69 3.58
C HIS A 12 4.16 -18.15 5.01
N ALA A 13 4.72 -19.30 5.41
CA ALA A 13 4.67 -19.84 6.76
C ALA A 13 5.67 -19.14 7.72
N ASP A 14 6.05 -17.90 7.39
CA ASP A 14 7.07 -17.12 8.09
C ASP A 14 6.41 -15.88 8.71
N TRP A 15 5.93 -16.04 9.94
CA TRP A 15 5.54 -14.94 10.83
C TRP A 15 6.66 -13.91 11.06
N SER A 16 7.89 -14.21 10.60
CA SER A 16 9.09 -13.36 10.68
C SER A 16 9.41 -12.56 9.40
N ASN A 17 8.67 -12.75 8.29
CA ASN A 17 8.86 -11.92 7.09
C ASN A 17 7.50 -11.43 6.58
N PRO A 18 6.98 -10.29 7.08
CA PRO A 18 5.76 -9.72 6.53
C PRO A 18 6.07 -9.40 5.06
N GLY A 19 5.44 -10.12 4.14
CA GLY A 19 5.56 -9.85 2.70
C GLY A 19 5.44 -8.36 2.41
N THR A 20 6.05 -7.90 1.32
CA THR A 20 6.20 -6.47 1.00
C THR A 20 4.90 -5.71 1.29
N SER A 21 4.96 -4.72 2.20
CA SER A 21 3.79 -3.99 2.68
C SER A 21 2.91 -3.53 1.52
N ARG A 22 1.58 -3.62 1.66
CA ARG A 22 0.65 -3.16 0.62
C ARG A 22 0.58 -1.64 0.49
N ALA A 23 1.08 -0.92 1.50
CA ALA A 23 1.04 0.54 1.55
C ALA A 23 2.30 1.16 0.94
N ILE A 24 2.11 2.16 0.09
CA ILE A 24 3.15 2.95 -0.55
C ILE A 24 2.85 4.42 -0.28
N ASN A 25 3.83 5.16 0.21
CA ASN A 25 3.73 6.60 0.34
C ASN A 25 4.46 7.21 -0.86
N VAL A 26 3.84 8.16 -1.54
CA VAL A 26 4.40 8.83 -2.70
C VAL A 26 4.24 10.33 -2.58
N THR A 27 5.15 11.11 -3.15
CA THR A 27 5.04 12.58 -3.23
C THR A 27 4.02 13.05 -4.27
N THR A 28 3.54 12.12 -5.11
CA THR A 28 2.57 12.37 -6.17
C THR A 28 1.18 12.67 -5.62
N ASP A 29 0.47 13.58 -6.29
CA ASP A 29 -0.94 13.88 -6.02
C ASP A 29 -1.86 12.68 -6.32
N ARG A 30 -3.02 12.65 -5.66
CA ARG A 30 -4.05 11.63 -5.83
C ARG A 30 -4.39 11.35 -7.29
N ALA A 31 -4.63 12.37 -8.11
CA ALA A 31 -5.09 12.19 -9.48
C ALA A 31 -4.04 11.47 -10.34
N ALA A 32 -2.77 11.81 -10.15
CA ALA A 32 -1.66 11.15 -10.85
C ALA A 32 -1.39 9.74 -10.30
N VAL A 33 -1.64 9.48 -9.01
CA VAL A 33 -1.63 8.13 -8.45
C VAL A 33 -2.72 7.26 -9.08
N GLU A 34 -3.96 7.74 -9.15
CA GLU A 34 -5.09 7.02 -9.76
C GLU A 34 -4.82 6.72 -11.24
N ALA A 35 -4.32 7.69 -12.00
CA ALA A 35 -3.96 7.50 -13.40
C ALA A 35 -2.86 6.45 -13.60
N LEU A 36 -1.84 6.44 -12.72
CA LEU A 36 -0.76 5.46 -12.82
C LEU A 36 -1.23 4.06 -12.42
N CYS A 37 -2.02 3.93 -11.34
CA CYS A 37 -2.59 2.65 -10.94
C CYS A 37 -3.51 2.07 -12.03
N ALA A 38 -4.32 2.90 -12.68
CA ALA A 38 -5.17 2.49 -13.80
C ALA A 38 -4.34 2.04 -15.01
N LYS A 39 -3.25 2.75 -15.33
CA LYS A 39 -2.33 2.37 -16.42
C LYS A 39 -1.66 1.01 -16.20
N HIS A 40 -1.42 0.64 -14.94
CA HIS A 40 -0.80 -0.64 -14.56
C HIS A 40 -1.84 -1.72 -14.21
N GLU A 41 -3.14 -1.45 -14.41
CA GLU A 41 -4.23 -2.40 -14.13
C GLU A 41 -4.24 -2.92 -12.68
N THR A 42 -3.79 -2.08 -11.75
CA THR A 42 -3.68 -2.44 -10.33
C THR A 42 -4.87 -1.94 -9.51
N THR A 43 -5.28 -2.71 -8.51
CA THR A 43 -6.46 -2.36 -7.68
C THR A 43 -6.04 -1.64 -6.41
N ILE A 44 -6.54 -0.42 -6.24
CA ILE A 44 -6.37 0.38 -5.02
C ILE A 44 -7.42 -0.06 -3.99
N SER A 45 -6.97 -0.39 -2.79
CA SER A 45 -7.85 -0.64 -1.63
C SER A 45 -8.18 0.65 -0.87
N ALA A 46 -7.22 1.55 -0.72
CA ALA A 46 -7.42 2.86 -0.09
C ALA A 46 -6.43 3.88 -0.64
N ILE A 47 -6.84 5.14 -0.65
CA ILE A 47 -6.00 6.25 -1.11
C ILE A 47 -6.29 7.47 -0.25
N GLU A 48 -5.25 7.98 0.40
CA GLU A 48 -5.31 8.99 1.44
C GLU A 48 -4.27 10.07 1.16
N ALA A 49 -4.62 11.35 1.32
CA ALA A 49 -3.63 12.42 1.25
C ALA A 49 -2.74 12.38 2.50
N LEU A 50 -1.43 12.55 2.32
CA LEU A 50 -0.49 12.67 3.44
C LEU A 50 -0.60 14.05 4.09
N PRO A 51 -0.36 14.14 5.42
CA PRO A 51 -0.37 15.41 6.13
C PRO A 51 0.60 16.42 5.53
N ARG A 52 0.27 17.71 5.67
CA ARG A 52 1.09 18.86 5.21
C ARG A 52 1.35 18.87 3.70
N GLY A 53 0.55 18.16 2.90
CA GLY A 53 0.71 18.10 1.45
C GLY A 53 1.96 17.36 0.99
N ALA A 54 2.52 16.48 1.85
CA ALA A 54 3.71 15.70 1.52
C ALA A 54 3.50 14.70 0.37
N GLY A 55 2.25 14.44 -0.01
CA GLY A 55 1.87 13.60 -1.13
C GLY A 55 0.66 12.72 -0.81
N THR A 56 0.69 11.47 -1.26
CA THR A 56 -0.42 10.51 -1.17
C THR A 56 0.06 9.17 -0.64
N ARG A 57 -0.72 8.58 0.27
CA ARG A 57 -0.60 7.18 0.68
C ARG A 57 -1.58 6.36 -0.14
N VAL A 58 -1.06 5.41 -0.90
CA VAL A 58 -1.86 4.43 -1.63
C VAL A 58 -1.68 3.06 -0.99
N VAL A 59 -2.79 2.36 -0.76
CA VAL A 59 -2.81 0.99 -0.26
C VAL A 59 -3.35 0.11 -1.36
N MET A 60 -2.54 -0.84 -1.82
CA MET A 60 -2.94 -1.81 -2.83
C MET A 60 -3.72 -2.96 -2.21
N MET A 61 -4.47 -3.70 -3.03
CA MET A 61 -5.23 -4.87 -2.57
C MET A 61 -4.31 -5.98 -2.02
N ASN A 62 -3.16 -6.19 -2.67
CA ASN A 62 -2.17 -7.23 -2.34
C ASN A 62 -0.72 -6.69 -2.41
N GLY A 63 0.25 -7.51 -1.96
CA GLY A 63 1.66 -7.14 -1.87
C GLY A 63 2.38 -7.13 -3.22
N ASP A 64 1.96 -7.97 -4.16
CA ASP A 64 2.51 -8.08 -5.51
C ASP A 64 2.25 -6.82 -6.33
N ASP A 65 1.00 -6.34 -6.35
CA ASP A 65 0.62 -5.06 -6.96
C ASP A 65 1.40 -3.90 -6.32
N ALA A 66 1.60 -3.96 -4.99
CA ALA A 66 2.38 -2.96 -4.30
C ALA A 66 3.87 -3.01 -4.67
N ALA A 67 4.43 -4.17 -5.01
CA ALA A 67 5.79 -4.29 -5.49
C ALA A 67 5.93 -3.75 -6.92
N ILE A 68 4.96 -4.02 -7.80
CA ILE A 68 4.89 -3.46 -9.16
C ILE A 68 4.79 -1.93 -9.08
N MET A 69 3.84 -1.42 -8.31
CA MET A 69 3.59 0.02 -8.21
C MET A 69 4.75 0.77 -7.56
N ARG A 70 5.49 0.19 -6.61
CA ARG A 70 6.72 0.81 -6.09
C ARG A 70 7.75 1.08 -7.19
N ARG A 71 7.91 0.14 -8.12
CA ARG A 71 8.81 0.31 -9.27
C ARG A 71 8.29 1.35 -10.25
N ALA A 72 6.98 1.38 -10.47
CA ALA A 72 6.33 2.37 -11.34
C ALA A 72 6.44 3.81 -10.78
N PHE A 73 6.22 3.98 -9.47
CA PHE A 73 6.38 5.28 -8.80
C PHE A 73 7.84 5.71 -8.70
N GLY A 74 8.77 4.76 -8.56
CA GLY A 74 10.21 5.00 -8.59
C GLY A 74 10.62 6.10 -7.61
N LYS A 75 11.18 7.20 -8.13
CA LYS A 75 11.67 8.34 -7.32
C LYS A 75 10.59 9.11 -6.57
N ALA A 76 9.31 8.92 -6.93
CA ALA A 76 8.20 9.51 -6.21
C ALA A 76 7.88 8.78 -4.92
N VAL A 77 8.40 7.56 -4.72
CA VAL A 77 8.23 6.82 -3.46
C VAL A 77 8.95 7.55 -2.34
N ILE A 78 8.22 7.86 -1.27
CA ILE A 78 8.79 8.45 -0.06
C ILE A 78 9.45 7.31 0.71
N GLU A 79 10.77 7.21 0.57
CA GLU A 79 11.61 6.28 1.32
C GLU A 79 11.86 6.83 2.73
N GLY A 80 11.64 6.00 3.76
CA GLY A 80 11.88 6.37 5.15
C GLY A 80 10.61 6.64 5.98
N LYS A 81 10.81 7.27 7.14
CA LYS A 81 9.80 7.40 8.19
C LYS A 81 8.81 8.52 7.83
N VAL A 82 7.69 8.16 7.18
CA VAL A 82 6.57 9.09 7.02
C VAL A 82 5.93 9.30 8.39
N GLU A 83 5.90 10.55 8.88
CA GLU A 83 5.16 10.90 10.08
C GLU A 83 3.67 10.56 9.87
N ARG A 84 3.27 9.43 10.44
CA ARG A 84 1.86 9.10 10.59
C ARG A 84 1.39 9.81 11.84
N VAL A 85 0.51 10.80 11.69
CA VAL A 85 -0.26 11.26 12.84
C VAL A 85 -1.13 10.09 13.27
N HIS A 86 -0.77 9.48 14.40
CA HIS A 86 -1.62 8.47 15.01
C HIS A 86 -2.95 9.14 15.33
N TRP A 87 -4.05 8.44 15.08
CA TRP A 87 -5.35 8.88 15.55
C TRP A 87 -5.27 8.94 17.08
N ALA A 88 -5.15 10.15 17.64
CA ALA A 88 -5.30 10.34 19.06
C ALA A 88 -6.80 10.18 19.32
N SER A 89 -7.20 9.04 19.87
CA SER A 89 -8.52 8.93 20.49
C SER A 89 -8.56 10.00 21.59
N ALA A 90 -9.27 11.11 21.34
CA ALA A 90 -9.69 11.98 22.43
C ALA A 90 -10.55 11.12 23.36
N ARG A 91 -10.19 11.13 24.65
CA ARG A 91 -10.83 10.38 25.72
C ARG A 91 -12.24 10.87 25.98
#